data_AF-A0A923SDI9-F1
#
_entry.id   AF-A0A923SDI9-F1
#
_cell.length_a   1.000
_cell.length_b   1.000
_cell.length_c   1.000
_cell.angle_alpha   90.00
_cell.angle_beta   90.00
_cell.angle_gamma   90.00
#
_symmetry.space_group_name_H-M   'P 1'
#
loop_
_entity.id
_entity.type
_entity.pdbx_description
1 polymer ?
#
loop_
_entity_poly.entity_id
_entity_poly.type
_entity_poly.pdbx_seq_one_letter_code
_entity_poly.pdbx_strand_id
1 'polypeptide(L)'
;MFPWFFFWAPQVTLPFGGSVAQQIEPDTSWFFAGIPQDAGDPRLERKAFEIASYGRQLGLLTEVIMDLAAQTPPATAQGRKSLQRLREIQLRIEEVKDRDAIDVLEQIDGLLARLEKTHPERLAAARQRIASTLEAAHR
;
A
#
# COMPACT_ATOMS: atom_id res chain seq x y z
N MET A 1 -25.73 -30.52 -31.66
CA MET A 1 -26.50 -29.46 -30.98
C MET A 1 -26.76 -29.91 -29.55
N PHE A 2 -26.05 -29.32 -28.59
CA PHE A 2 -26.39 -29.42 -27.17
C PHE A 2 -26.72 -28.01 -26.70
N PRO A 3 -27.98 -27.71 -26.37
CA PRO A 3 -28.37 -26.38 -25.91
C PRO A 3 -28.25 -26.32 -24.37
N TRP A 4 -28.09 -25.10 -23.84
CA TRP A 4 -28.24 -24.71 -22.42
C TRP A 4 -27.01 -24.85 -21.49
N PHE A 5 -26.04 -23.95 -21.69
CA PHE A 5 -25.24 -23.43 -20.57
C PHE A 5 -26.09 -22.42 -19.77
N PHE A 6 -26.61 -22.81 -18.62
CA PHE A 6 -27.13 -21.86 -17.63
C PHE A 6 -26.13 -21.79 -16.47
N PHE A 7 -25.30 -20.75 -16.48
CA PHE A 7 -24.48 -20.35 -15.33
C PHE A 7 -25.41 -19.81 -14.25
N TRP A 8 -25.83 -20.66 -13.32
CA TRP A 8 -26.56 -20.25 -12.13
C TRP A 8 -25.59 -20.27 -10.94
N ALA A 9 -25.12 -19.09 -10.54
CA ALA A 9 -24.35 -18.86 -9.32
C ALA A 9 -25.13 -17.90 -8.41
N PRO A 10 -26.11 -18.37 -7.62
CA PRO A 10 -26.83 -17.51 -6.70
C PRO A 10 -25.85 -17.06 -5.59
N GLN A 11 -25.50 -15.78 -5.61
CA GLN A 11 -24.76 -15.15 -4.52
C GLN A 11 -25.72 -14.96 -3.35
N VAL A 12 -25.70 -15.87 -2.37
CA VAL A 12 -26.50 -15.77 -1.15
C VAL A 12 -25.72 -14.95 -0.13
N THR A 13 -26.05 -13.67 0.02
CA THR A 13 -25.53 -12.83 1.10
C THR A 13 -26.45 -12.93 2.31
N LEU A 14 -25.94 -13.52 3.40
CA LEU A 14 -26.66 -13.56 4.68
C LEU A 14 -26.74 -12.16 5.29
N PRO A 15 -27.86 -11.77 5.94
CA PRO A 15 -27.89 -10.55 6.73
C PRO A 15 -26.82 -10.70 7.84
N PHE A 16 -25.98 -9.66 8.00
CA PHE A 16 -24.76 -9.62 8.83
C PHE A 16 -23.46 -10.20 8.21
N GLY A 17 -23.49 -10.69 6.97
CA GLY A 17 -22.30 -11.12 6.22
C GLY A 17 -21.77 -10.06 5.24
N GLY A 18 -21.60 -8.82 5.70
CA GLY A 18 -20.99 -7.76 4.87
C GLY A 18 -19.52 -8.05 4.58
N SER A 19 -18.97 -7.43 3.51
CA SER A 19 -17.55 -7.53 3.17
C SER A 19 -16.69 -7.25 4.39
N VAL A 20 -16.10 -8.31 4.95
CA VAL A 20 -15.10 -8.18 6.00
C VAL A 20 -13.89 -7.57 5.30
N ALA A 21 -13.61 -6.29 5.57
CA ALA A 21 -12.30 -5.73 5.30
C ALA A 21 -11.33 -6.42 6.26
N GLN A 22 -10.92 -7.64 5.91
CA GLN A 22 -9.79 -8.26 6.58
C GLN A 22 -8.57 -7.42 6.22
N GLN A 23 -8.04 -6.73 7.22
CA GLN A 23 -6.67 -6.24 7.18
C GLN A 23 -5.77 -7.48 7.18
N ILE A 24 -5.52 -8.01 5.98
CA ILE A 24 -4.49 -9.00 5.76
C ILE A 24 -3.18 -8.21 5.76
N GLU A 25 -2.61 -7.96 6.93
CA GLU A 25 -1.17 -7.75 7.02
C GLU A 25 -0.54 -9.11 6.72
N PRO A 26 -0.01 -9.35 5.51
CA PRO A 26 0.54 -10.65 5.20
C PRO A 26 1.79 -10.79 6.06
N ASP A 27 1.85 -11.82 6.90
CA ASP A 27 3.10 -12.18 7.54
C ASP A 27 4.10 -12.55 6.43
N THR A 28 4.92 -11.60 5.98
CA THR A 28 5.85 -11.82 4.86
C THR A 28 6.94 -12.85 5.19
N SER A 29 6.94 -13.45 6.39
CA SER A 29 7.74 -14.62 6.69
C SER A 29 7.58 -15.71 5.63
N TRP A 30 6.37 -15.93 5.10
CA TRP A 30 6.14 -16.92 4.03
C TRP A 30 6.85 -16.58 2.71
N PHE A 31 6.99 -15.28 2.39
CA PHE A 31 7.65 -14.81 1.17
C PHE A 31 9.15 -15.14 1.19
N PHE A 32 9.81 -14.93 2.34
CA PHE A 32 11.24 -15.23 2.50
C PHE A 32 11.50 -16.70 2.87
N ALA A 33 10.57 -17.37 3.58
CA ALA A 33 10.70 -18.78 3.94
C ALA A 33 10.53 -19.73 2.75
N GLY A 34 9.94 -19.25 1.65
CA GLY A 34 9.81 -20.00 0.40
C GLY A 34 11.05 -19.96 -0.50
N ILE A 35 12.12 -19.24 -0.13
CA ILE A 35 13.36 -19.19 -0.92
C ILE A 35 14.11 -20.52 -0.74
N PRO A 36 14.28 -21.32 -1.80
CA PRO A 36 15.05 -22.55 -1.75
C PRO A 36 16.48 -22.26 -1.24
N GLN A 37 17.05 -23.12 -0.39
CA GLN A 37 18.40 -22.88 0.18
C GLN A 37 19.50 -22.82 -0.88
N ASP A 38 19.25 -23.37 -2.07
CA ASP A 38 20.08 -23.31 -3.27
C ASP A 38 19.90 -22.02 -4.08
N ALA A 39 18.84 -21.25 -3.83
CA ALA A 39 18.56 -19.97 -4.49
C ALA A 39 19.01 -18.74 -3.68
N GLY A 40 19.20 -18.87 -2.35
CA GLY A 40 19.68 -17.79 -1.50
C GLY A 40 19.53 -18.07 0.00
N ASP A 41 20.09 -17.20 0.86
CA ASP A 41 19.90 -17.24 2.32
C ASP A 41 18.71 -16.34 2.73
N PRO A 42 17.59 -16.91 3.22
CA PRO A 42 16.41 -16.16 3.64
C PRO A 42 16.70 -15.05 4.67
N ARG A 43 17.70 -15.22 5.54
CA ARG A 43 18.05 -14.20 6.55
C ARG A 43 18.78 -13.03 5.91
N LEU A 44 19.62 -13.30 4.92
CA LEU A 44 20.31 -12.27 4.15
C LEU A 44 19.32 -11.52 3.26
N GLU A 45 18.41 -12.23 2.59
CA GLU A 45 17.38 -11.65 1.72
C GLU A 45 16.43 -10.73 2.50
N ARG A 46 16.05 -11.10 3.74
CA ARG A 46 15.28 -10.22 4.61
C ARG A 46 16.02 -8.92 4.94
N LYS A 47 17.31 -9.02 5.29
CA LYS A 47 18.15 -7.84 5.56
C LYS A 47 18.32 -6.97 4.32
N ALA A 48 18.46 -7.56 3.14
CA ALA A 48 18.53 -6.83 1.88
C ALA A 48 17.21 -6.10 1.56
N PHE A 49 16.07 -6.76 1.81
CA PHE A 49 14.75 -6.15 1.66
C PHE A 49 14.52 -4.97 2.61
N GLU A 50 15.01 -5.05 3.85
CA GLU A 50 14.97 -3.94 4.82
C GLU A 50 15.77 -2.72 4.36
N ILE A 51 16.88 -2.92 3.63
CA ILE A 51 17.69 -1.82 3.08
C ILE A 51 16.93 -1.12 1.95
N ALA A 52 16.42 -1.88 0.98
CA ALA A 52 15.61 -1.33 -0.11
C ALA A 52 14.68 -2.41 -0.66
N SER A 53 13.38 -2.28 -0.35
CA SER A 53 12.36 -3.12 -0.98
C SER A 53 12.38 -2.95 -2.50
N TYR A 54 11.97 -3.98 -3.24
CA TYR A 54 11.87 -3.91 -4.70
C TYR A 54 11.03 -2.72 -5.18
N GLY A 55 9.95 -2.39 -4.46
CA GLY A 55 9.14 -1.20 -4.74
C GLY A 55 9.94 0.10 -4.60
N ARG A 56 10.78 0.24 -3.57
CA ARG A 56 11.66 1.40 -3.39
C ARG A 56 12.71 1.50 -4.52
N GLN A 57 13.30 0.38 -4.91
CA GLN A 57 14.26 0.32 -6.01
C GLN A 57 13.62 0.74 -7.34
N LEU A 58 12.42 0.23 -7.65
CA LEU A 58 11.66 0.59 -8.84
C LEU A 58 11.22 2.06 -8.84
N GLY A 59 10.85 2.60 -7.68
CA GLY A 59 10.55 4.02 -7.50
C GLY A 59 11.75 4.89 -7.89
N LEU A 60 12.92 4.62 -7.30
CA LEU A 60 14.16 5.34 -7.60
C LEU A 60 14.55 5.24 -9.07
N LEU A 61 14.46 4.03 -9.67
CA LEU A 61 14.74 3.85 -11.09
C LEU A 61 13.78 4.67 -11.96
N THR A 62 12.50 4.72 -11.59
CA THR A 62 11.48 5.50 -12.31
C THR A 62 11.77 6.99 -12.24
N GLU A 63 12.12 7.52 -11.06
CA GLU A 63 12.52 8.92 -10.88
C GLU A 63 13.70 9.30 -11.77
N VAL A 64 14.76 8.48 -11.76
CA VAL A 64 15.95 8.70 -12.60
C VAL A 64 15.60 8.64 -14.09
N ILE A 65 14.83 7.64 -14.53
CA ILE A 65 14.41 7.51 -15.93
C ILE A 65 13.56 8.71 -16.36
N MET A 66 12.68 9.21 -15.49
CA MET A 66 11.85 10.38 -15.77
C MET A 66 12.68 11.64 -15.97
N ASP A 67 13.66 11.88 -15.09
CA ASP A 67 14.57 13.02 -15.20
C ASP A 67 15.39 12.95 -16.49
N LEU A 68 15.98 11.79 -16.79
CA LEU A 68 16.73 11.56 -18.03
C LEU A 68 15.85 11.75 -19.27
N ALA A 69 14.62 11.25 -19.24
CA ALA A 69 13.69 11.35 -20.37
C ALA A 69 13.09 12.75 -20.54
N ALA A 70 13.11 13.59 -19.50
CA ALA A 70 12.77 15.01 -19.60
C ALA A 70 13.85 15.78 -20.40
N GLN A 71 15.12 15.41 -20.21
CA GLN A 71 16.25 16.00 -20.94
C GLN A 71 16.38 15.43 -22.35
N THR A 72 16.27 14.11 -22.50
CA THR A 72 16.39 13.40 -23.78
C THR A 72 15.19 12.45 -23.97
N PRO A 73 14.10 12.93 -24.60
CA PRO A 73 12.93 12.11 -24.87
C PRO A 73 13.24 10.93 -25.81
N PRO A 74 12.54 9.78 -25.67
CA PRO A 74 12.72 8.65 -26.56
C PRO A 74 12.48 9.00 -28.03
N ALA A 75 13.41 8.59 -28.89
CA ALA A 75 13.37 8.87 -30.33
C ALA A 75 12.24 8.12 -31.06
N THR A 76 11.89 6.92 -30.59
CA THR A 76 10.86 6.08 -31.22
C THR A 76 9.45 6.42 -30.72
N ALA A 77 8.45 6.24 -31.58
CA ALA A 77 7.04 6.42 -31.18
C ALA A 77 6.64 5.47 -30.04
N GLN A 78 7.15 4.24 -30.06
CA GLN A 78 6.92 3.27 -28.99
C GLN A 78 7.54 3.72 -27.67
N GLY A 79 8.76 4.25 -27.68
CA GLY A 79 9.42 4.77 -26.49
C GLY A 79 8.64 5.94 -25.86
N ARG A 80 8.12 6.85 -26.68
CA ARG A 80 7.26 7.95 -26.19
C ARG A 80 5.97 7.45 -25.54
N LYS A 81 5.31 6.44 -26.13
CA LYS A 81 4.12 5.80 -25.54
C LYS A 81 4.44 5.11 -24.20
N SER A 82 5.57 4.40 -24.11
CA SER A 82 5.99 3.76 -22.86
C SER A 82 6.30 4.79 -21.77
N LEU A 83 6.97 5.90 -22.12
CA LEU A 83 7.25 6.98 -21.18
C LEU A 83 5.96 7.64 -20.67
N GLN A 84 4.99 7.87 -21.55
CA GLN A 84 3.68 8.39 -21.14
C GLN A 84 2.98 7.44 -20.14
N ARG A 85 2.94 6.14 -20.43
CA ARG A 85 2.37 5.15 -19.52
C ARG A 85 3.08 5.12 -18.18
N LEU A 86 4.40 5.25 -18.17
CA LEU A 86 5.18 5.28 -16.94
C LEU A 86 4.85 6.52 -16.09
N ARG A 87 4.61 7.69 -16.71
CA ARG A 87 4.11 8.88 -16.00
C ARG A 87 2.71 8.68 -15.43
N GLU A 88 1.80 8.09 -16.20
CA GLU A 88 0.44 7.79 -15.73
C GLU A 88 0.46 6.84 -14.53
N ILE A 89 1.34 5.83 -14.56
CA ILE A 89 1.53 4.90 -13.43
C ILE A 89 2.07 5.66 -12.20
N GLN A 90 3.08 6.50 -12.38
CA GLN A 90 3.66 7.30 -11.29
C GLN A 90 2.61 8.19 -10.63
N LEU A 91 1.83 8.94 -11.41
CA LEU A 91 0.76 9.80 -10.90
C LEU A 91 -0.28 9.02 -10.10
N ARG A 92 -0.74 7.87 -10.62
CA ARG A 92 -1.71 7.02 -9.91
C ARG A 92 -1.16 6.45 -8.61
N ILE A 93 0.15 6.17 -8.54
CA ILE A 93 0.79 5.72 -7.31
C ILE A 93 0.82 6.85 -6.28
N GLU A 94 1.16 8.07 -6.68
CA GLU A 94 1.13 9.23 -5.77
C GLU A 94 -0.29 9.53 -5.27
N GLU A 95 -1.31 9.45 -6.14
CA GLU A 95 -2.71 9.59 -5.72
C GLU A 95 -3.12 8.55 -4.67
N VAL A 96 -2.63 7.30 -4.79
CA VAL A 96 -2.88 6.26 -3.79
C VAL A 96 -2.20 6.58 -2.47
N LYS A 97 -0.96 7.08 -2.49
CA LYS A 97 -0.25 7.48 -1.26
C LYS A 97 -0.92 8.66 -0.56
N ASP A 98 -1.37 9.65 -1.33
CA ASP A 98 -2.09 10.80 -0.78
C ASP A 98 -3.41 10.38 -0.14
N ARG A 99 -4.15 9.46 -0.79
CA ARG A 99 -5.37 8.90 -0.20
C ARG A 99 -5.10 8.09 1.05
N ASP A 100 -4.04 7.28 1.10
CA ASP A 100 -3.65 6.53 2.29
C ASP A 100 -3.42 7.47 3.49
N ALA A 101 -2.74 8.61 3.27
CA ALA A 101 -2.54 9.61 4.31
C ALA A 101 -3.87 10.20 4.83
N ILE A 102 -4.84 10.44 3.94
CA ILE A 102 -6.19 10.89 4.32
C ILE A 102 -6.92 9.80 5.11
N ASP A 103 -6.89 8.55 4.64
CA ASP A 103 -7.53 7.40 5.30
C ASP A 103 -6.98 7.20 6.73
N VAL A 104 -5.67 7.40 6.94
CA VAL A 104 -5.05 7.37 8.27
C VAL A 104 -5.61 8.45 9.20
N LEU A 105 -5.81 9.68 8.70
CA LEU A 105 -6.41 10.76 9.50
C LEU A 105 -7.85 10.43 9.88
N GLU A 106 -8.65 9.93 8.94
CA GLU A 106 -10.04 9.52 9.20
C GLU A 106 -10.11 8.38 10.23
N GLN A 107 -9.15 7.44 10.20
CA GLN A 107 -9.04 6.39 11.21
C GLN A 107 -8.72 6.97 12.60
N ILE A 108 -7.80 7.93 12.69
CA ILE A 108 -7.48 8.60 13.96
C ILE A 108 -8.74 9.27 14.53
N ASP A 109 -9.46 10.02 13.69
CA ASP A 109 -10.70 10.70 14.10
C ASP A 109 -11.75 9.69 14.59
N GLY A 110 -11.95 8.60 13.85
CA GLY A 110 -12.86 7.53 14.23
C GLY A 110 -12.49 6.86 15.55
N LEU A 111 -11.20 6.60 15.78
CA LEU A 111 -10.70 6.03 17.03
C LEU A 111 -10.88 6.98 18.22
N LEU A 112 -10.64 8.29 18.03
CA LEU A 112 -10.86 9.30 19.05
C LEU A 112 -12.36 9.45 19.40
N ALA A 113 -13.23 9.50 18.39
CA ALA A 113 -14.67 9.57 18.59
C ALA A 113 -15.22 8.33 19.32
N ARG A 114 -14.66 7.14 19.05
CA ARG A 114 -14.98 5.92 19.78
C ARG A 114 -14.51 6.01 21.24
N LEU A 115 -13.28 6.48 21.47
CA LEU A 115 -12.73 6.63 22.82
C LEU A 115 -13.56 7.59 23.67
N GLU A 116 -14.01 8.71 23.11
CA GLU A 116 -14.89 9.66 23.80
C GLU A 116 -16.21 9.02 24.24
N LYS A 117 -16.79 8.15 23.40
CA LYS A 117 -18.05 7.46 23.71
C LYS A 117 -17.89 6.36 24.77
N THR A 118 -16.78 5.60 24.75
CA THR A 118 -16.62 4.43 25.63
C THR A 118 -15.85 4.72 26.91
N HIS A 119 -14.87 5.64 26.86
CA HIS A 119 -13.97 5.97 27.96
C HIS A 119 -13.63 7.48 27.97
N PRO A 120 -14.60 8.37 28.21
CA PRO A 120 -14.40 9.82 28.14
C PRO A 120 -13.30 10.32 29.10
N GLU A 121 -13.10 9.64 30.23
CA GLU A 121 -12.06 9.96 31.21
C GLU A 121 -10.64 9.82 30.65
N ARG A 122 -10.46 9.01 29.60
CA ARG A 122 -9.14 8.77 28.96
C ARG A 122 -8.84 9.75 27.83
N LEU A 123 -9.79 10.59 27.43
CA LEU A 123 -9.61 11.51 26.29
C LEU A 123 -8.49 12.53 26.56
N ALA A 124 -8.41 13.06 27.79
CA ALA A 124 -7.36 14.00 28.17
C ALA A 124 -5.95 13.37 28.07
N ALA A 125 -5.82 12.12 28.53
CA ALA A 125 -4.56 11.37 28.44
C ALA A 125 -4.18 11.06 26.98
N ALA A 126 -5.16 10.71 26.13
CA ALA A 126 -4.93 10.49 24.71
C ALA A 126 -4.43 11.76 24.00
N ARG A 127 -5.04 12.93 24.26
CA ARG A 127 -4.60 14.22 23.73
C ARG A 127 -3.15 14.54 24.11
N GLN A 128 -2.80 14.35 25.38
CA GLN A 128 -1.44 14.62 25.86
C GLN A 128 -0.41 13.70 25.21
N ARG A 129 -0.72 12.40 25.04
CA ARG A 129 0.17 11.45 24.36
C ARG A 129 0.36 11.81 22.90
N ILE A 130 -0.72 12.10 22.17
CA ILE A 130 -0.64 12.49 20.76
C ILE A 130 0.22 13.76 20.59
N ALA A 131 -0.03 14.80 21.40
CA ALA A 131 0.76 16.03 21.36
C ALA A 131 2.26 15.77 21.57
N SER A 132 2.61 14.98 22.60
CA SER A 132 4.01 14.65 22.89
C SER A 132 4.69 13.86 21.76
N THR A 133 3.96 12.95 21.11
CA THR A 133 4.48 12.17 19.98
C THR A 133 4.71 13.05 18.76
N LEU A 134 3.79 13.99 18.47
CA LEU A 134 3.93 14.92 17.35
C LEU A 134 5.13 15.87 17.54
N GLU A 135 5.36 16.37 18.75
CA GLU A 135 6.54 17.19 19.08
C GLU A 135 7.86 16.41 18.98
N ALA A 136 7.85 15.11 19.28
CA ALA A 136 9.02 14.24 19.14
C ALA A 136 9.33 13.91 17.67
N ALA A 137 8.32 13.80 16.82
CA ALA A 137 8.48 13.51 15.39
C ALA A 137 9.02 14.69 14.55
N HIS A 138 8.95 15.92 15.07
CA HIS A 138 9.41 17.14 14.40
C HIS A 138 10.82 17.60 14.83
N ARG A 139 11.54 16.81 15.64
CA ARG A 139 12.94 17.04 16.02
C ARG A 139 13.85 16.09 15.26
#